data_AF-A0A290ZKL4-F1
#
_entry.id   AF-A0A290ZKL4-F1
#
_cell.length_a   1.000
_cell.length_b   1.000
_cell.length_c   1.000
_cell.angle_alpha   90.00
_cell.angle_beta   90.00
_cell.angle_gamma   90.00
#
_symmetry.space_group_name_H-M   'P 1'
#
loop_
_entity.id
_entity.type
_entity.pdbx_description
1 polymer ?
#
loop_
_entity_poly.entity_id
_entity_poly.type
_entity_poly.pdbx_seq_one_letter_code
_entity_poly.pdbx_strand_id
1 'polypeptide(L)'
;MIDLDAARACLGRGAVVLPDPVPAHPLLDGKREIGRGEYSIVLDKGDGERVYKIVSSPADYFLYTADDRPRGKHFPVIHADHGIIGRARSGYPLHLIEMERLYPLAAGSPAAELAMLLIEFYWAACEQWSRLGSNMGRIALYHMTQNPVGVDQGIREALKALSDFVEEYQVLPDILNANNLMMRKDGTLVFSDPVFIA
;
A
#
# COMPACT_ATOMS: atom_id res chain seq x y z
N MET A 1 -22.08 -6.08 -5.50
CA MET A 1 -21.06 -5.06 -5.24
C MET A 1 -20.69 -5.20 -3.77
N ILE A 2 -19.41 -5.41 -3.46
CA ILE A 2 -18.93 -5.64 -2.10
C ILE A 2 -19.05 -4.34 -1.30
N ASP A 3 -19.54 -4.43 -0.06
CA ASP A 3 -19.44 -3.34 0.90
C ASP A 3 -18.02 -3.35 1.50
N LEU A 4 -17.15 -2.48 0.96
CA LEU A 4 -15.75 -2.43 1.35
C LEU A 4 -15.56 -1.99 2.81
N ASP A 5 -16.44 -1.14 3.33
CA ASP A 5 -16.34 -0.67 4.72
C ASP A 5 -16.72 -1.80 5.68
N ALA A 6 -17.77 -2.57 5.36
CA ALA A 6 -18.13 -3.76 6.13
C ALA A 6 -17.06 -4.86 6.05
N ALA A 7 -16.49 -5.10 4.85
CA ALA A 7 -15.41 -6.06 4.65
C ALA A 7 -14.17 -5.68 5.47
N ARG A 8 -13.78 -4.41 5.47
CA ARG A 8 -12.68 -3.88 6.30
C ARG A 8 -12.97 -4.01 7.79
N ALA A 9 -14.18 -3.66 8.23
CA ALA A 9 -14.58 -3.79 9.63
C ALA A 9 -14.51 -5.25 10.11
N CYS A 10 -14.88 -6.22 9.26
CA CYS A 10 -14.75 -7.65 9.56
C CYS A 10 -13.29 -8.07 9.79
N LEU A 11 -12.33 -7.39 9.14
CA LEU A 11 -10.90 -7.59 9.33
C LEU A 11 -10.28 -6.72 10.45
N GLY A 12 -11.09 -5.97 11.21
CA GLY A 12 -10.59 -5.06 12.25
C GLY A 12 -9.93 -3.78 11.72
N ARG A 13 -10.12 -3.44 10.45
CA ARG A 13 -9.45 -2.33 9.73
C ARG A 13 -10.30 -1.05 9.66
N GLY A 14 -10.60 -0.45 10.81
CA GLY A 14 -11.20 0.89 10.84
C GLY A 14 -10.29 1.94 10.22
N ALA A 15 -10.85 2.92 9.49
CA ALA A 15 -10.07 4.03 8.93
C ALA A 15 -9.69 5.03 10.04
N VAL A 16 -8.59 4.75 10.74
CA VAL A 16 -8.00 5.67 11.72
C VAL A 16 -6.96 6.53 11.00
N VAL A 17 -6.89 7.81 11.36
CA VAL A 17 -5.83 8.72 10.91
C VAL A 17 -5.15 9.28 12.14
N LEU A 18 -3.85 9.03 12.29
CA LEU A 18 -3.11 9.58 13.41
C LEU A 18 -2.90 11.10 13.22
N PRO A 19 -3.14 11.92 14.26
CA PRO A 19 -3.01 13.37 14.19
C PRO A 19 -1.54 13.82 14.34
N ASP A 20 -0.62 13.14 13.66
CA ASP A 20 0.79 13.48 13.64
C ASP A 20 1.04 14.69 12.72
N PRO A 21 1.69 15.76 13.21
CA PRO A 21 2.05 16.89 12.35
C PRO A 21 3.17 16.50 11.38
N VAL A 22 3.29 17.24 10.28
CA VAL A 22 4.50 17.18 9.45
C VAL A 22 5.69 17.67 10.29
N PRO A 23 6.76 16.87 10.48
CA PRO A 23 7.95 17.29 11.20
C PRO A 23 8.66 18.44 10.49
N ALA A 24 9.29 19.33 11.26
CA ALA A 24 10.16 20.35 10.70
C ALA A 24 11.39 19.69 10.06
N HIS A 25 11.56 19.87 8.74
CA HIS A 25 12.68 19.30 8.00
C HIS A 25 12.97 20.14 6.74
N PRO A 26 14.24 20.41 6.39
CA PRO A 26 14.58 21.27 5.25
C PRO A 26 13.97 20.82 3.91
N LEU A 27 13.86 19.50 3.67
CA LEU A 27 13.23 18.98 2.44
C LEU A 27 11.72 19.20 2.38
N LEU A 28 11.07 19.37 3.53
CA LEU A 28 9.62 19.48 3.67
C LEU A 28 9.13 20.93 3.78
N ASP A 29 10.05 21.88 3.97
CA ASP A 29 9.70 23.29 4.12
C ASP A 29 8.97 23.84 2.88
N GLY A 30 7.85 24.53 3.13
CA GLY A 30 6.96 25.04 2.08
C GLY A 30 6.30 23.98 1.19
N LYS A 31 6.43 22.68 1.47
CA LYS A 31 5.79 21.61 0.68
C LYS A 31 4.32 21.44 1.08
N ARG A 32 3.47 21.21 0.08
CA ARG A 32 2.04 21.03 0.27
C ARG A 32 1.72 19.57 0.57
N GLU A 33 1.00 19.31 1.66
CA GLU A 33 0.39 18.01 1.92
C GLU A 33 -0.70 17.71 0.88
N ILE A 34 -0.61 16.53 0.25
CA ILE A 34 -1.53 16.07 -0.80
C ILE A 34 -2.25 14.77 -0.45
N GLY A 35 -1.86 14.12 0.65
CA GLY A 35 -2.50 12.90 1.10
C GLY A 35 -2.05 12.54 2.52
N ARG A 36 -2.91 11.82 3.22
CA ARG A 36 -2.67 11.33 4.58
C ARG A 36 -3.35 9.99 4.77
N GLY A 37 -2.59 9.02 5.27
CA GLY A 37 -3.08 7.72 5.69
C GLY A 37 -3.05 7.56 7.22
N GLU A 38 -3.25 6.34 7.68
CA GLU A 38 -3.21 6.00 9.11
C GLU A 38 -1.84 6.29 9.73
N TYR A 39 -0.78 5.82 9.06
CA TYR A 39 0.62 5.91 9.51
C TYR A 39 1.50 6.70 8.54
N SER A 40 0.90 7.48 7.64
CA SER A 40 1.65 8.17 6.59
C SER A 40 1.13 9.55 6.21
N ILE A 41 2.04 10.41 5.75
CA ILE A 41 1.75 11.74 5.23
C ILE A 41 2.48 11.90 3.90
N VAL A 42 1.81 12.40 2.87
CA VAL A 42 2.37 12.57 1.52
C VAL A 42 2.39 14.05 1.18
N LEU A 43 3.57 14.56 0.85
CA LEU A 43 3.80 15.93 0.43
C LEU A 43 4.26 15.99 -1.03
N ASP A 44 3.74 16.96 -1.77
CA ASP A 44 4.16 17.25 -3.14
C ASP A 44 5.60 17.75 -3.14
N LYS A 45 6.50 17.09 -3.89
CA LYS A 45 7.89 17.56 -4.02
C LYS A 45 7.97 18.89 -4.78
N GLY A 46 6.99 19.14 -5.66
CA GLY A 46 6.85 20.36 -6.46
C GLY A 46 7.43 20.28 -7.87
N ASP A 47 7.88 19.10 -8.31
CA ASP A 47 8.38 18.88 -9.68
C ASP A 47 7.38 18.14 -10.60
N GLY A 48 6.20 17.81 -10.07
CA GLY A 48 5.16 17.12 -10.83
C GLY A 48 5.38 15.61 -11.01
N GLU A 49 6.51 15.06 -10.58
CA GLU A 49 6.87 13.65 -10.79
C GLU A 49 7.08 12.89 -9.48
N ARG A 50 7.42 13.57 -8.38
CA ARG A 50 7.81 12.93 -7.13
C ARG A 50 7.05 13.48 -5.93
N VAL A 51 7.06 12.69 -4.86
CA VAL A 51 6.51 13.05 -3.55
C VAL A 51 7.52 12.75 -2.46
N TYR A 52 7.36 13.45 -1.35
CA TYR A 52 7.94 13.07 -0.07
C TYR A 52 6.87 12.36 0.75
N LYS A 53 7.13 11.10 1.08
CA LYS A 53 6.26 10.31 1.93
C LYS A 53 6.91 10.13 3.29
N ILE A 54 6.17 10.50 4.33
CA ILE A 54 6.53 10.27 5.72
C ILE A 54 5.80 9.01 6.16
N VAL A 55 6.50 8.04 6.73
CA VAL A 55 5.90 6.80 7.25
C VAL A 55 6.36 6.52 8.67
N SER A 56 5.45 6.00 9.50
CA SER A 56 5.76 5.49 10.85
C SER A 56 5.52 3.99 11.00
N SER A 57 4.82 3.36 10.05
CA SER A 57 4.62 1.90 10.00
C SER A 57 5.92 1.20 9.58
N PRO A 58 6.44 0.25 10.40
CA PRO A 58 7.59 -0.55 9.98
C PRO A 58 7.31 -1.37 8.71
N ALA A 59 6.07 -1.84 8.49
CA ALA A 59 5.71 -2.58 7.28
C ALA A 59 5.87 -1.72 6.01
N ASP A 60 5.40 -0.47 6.06
CA ASP A 60 5.56 0.47 4.94
C ASP A 60 7.04 0.79 4.73
N TYR A 61 7.78 1.01 5.81
CA TYR A 61 9.21 1.30 5.71
C TYR A 61 9.97 0.15 5.04
N PHE A 62 9.76 -1.10 5.45
CA PHE A 62 10.38 -2.27 4.82
C PHE A 62 9.96 -2.42 3.35
N LEU A 63 8.68 -2.22 3.04
CA LEU A 63 8.17 -2.27 1.67
C LEU A 63 8.91 -1.29 0.74
N TYR A 64 9.38 -0.17 1.26
CA TYR A 64 10.05 0.86 0.48
C TYR A 64 11.57 0.78 0.49
N THR A 65 12.18 0.26 1.55
CA THR A 65 13.64 0.38 1.76
C THR A 65 14.39 -0.94 1.80
N ALA A 66 13.71 -2.07 2.04
CA ALA A 66 14.38 -3.36 2.10
C ALA A 66 15.04 -3.74 0.76
N ASP A 67 16.18 -4.44 0.84
CA ASP A 67 16.94 -4.83 -0.36
C ASP A 67 16.15 -5.80 -1.25
N ASP A 68 15.44 -6.73 -0.64
CA ASP A 68 14.60 -7.77 -1.25
C ASP A 68 13.12 -7.38 -1.37
N ARG A 69 12.79 -6.10 -1.12
CA ARG A 69 11.42 -5.58 -1.28
C ARG A 69 10.86 -5.90 -2.67
N PRO A 70 9.54 -6.05 -2.81
CA PRO A 70 8.93 -6.23 -4.12
C PRO A 70 9.18 -5.00 -5.02
N ARG A 71 9.57 -5.27 -6.27
CA ARG A 71 9.90 -4.28 -7.30
C ARG A 71 9.22 -4.65 -8.61
N GLY A 72 9.21 -3.72 -9.56
CA GLY A 72 8.67 -3.92 -10.90
C GLY A 72 7.51 -3.00 -11.23
N LYS A 73 6.83 -3.26 -12.35
CA LYS A 73 5.84 -2.33 -12.93
C LYS A 73 4.63 -2.05 -12.03
N HIS A 74 4.35 -2.86 -11.02
CA HIS A 74 3.21 -2.66 -10.13
C HIS A 74 3.58 -2.24 -8.70
N PHE A 75 4.85 -1.87 -8.45
CA PHE A 75 5.28 -1.33 -7.18
C PHE A 75 5.84 0.09 -7.34
N PRO A 76 5.83 0.91 -6.28
CA PRO A 76 6.37 2.26 -6.35
C PRO A 76 7.88 2.28 -6.63
N VAL A 77 8.28 3.21 -7.48
CA VAL A 77 9.67 3.60 -7.70
C VAL A 77 10.10 4.48 -6.53
N ILE A 78 11.09 4.00 -5.79
CA ILE A 78 11.70 4.70 -4.66
C ILE A 78 12.99 5.35 -5.16
N HIS A 79 13.11 6.66 -4.97
CA HIS A 79 14.27 7.44 -5.40
C HIS A 79 15.30 7.59 -4.30
N ALA A 80 14.87 7.79 -3.05
CA ALA A 80 15.77 7.91 -1.91
C ALA A 80 15.07 7.59 -0.58
N ASP A 81 15.82 7.03 0.35
CA ASP A 81 15.51 7.01 1.78
C ASP A 81 16.34 8.09 2.47
N HIS A 82 15.68 9.08 3.07
CA HIS A 82 16.30 10.18 3.78
C HIS A 82 16.44 9.91 5.29
N GLY A 83 16.06 8.70 5.74
CA GLY A 83 16.18 8.26 7.12
C GLY A 83 15.14 8.88 8.05
N ILE A 84 15.46 8.88 9.34
CA ILE A 84 14.56 9.29 10.41
C ILE A 84 14.56 10.82 10.54
N ILE A 85 13.36 11.42 10.46
CA ILE A 85 13.14 12.88 10.55
C ILE A 85 12.34 13.30 11.79
N GLY A 86 11.97 12.36 12.66
CA GLY A 86 11.20 12.64 13.86
C GLY A 86 10.63 11.39 14.52
N ARG A 87 9.62 11.59 15.37
CA ARG A 87 8.86 10.52 16.03
C ARG A 87 7.37 10.81 15.95
N ALA A 88 6.60 9.77 15.65
CA ALA A 88 5.14 9.78 15.71
C ALA A 88 4.68 9.84 17.17
N ARG A 89 3.43 10.26 17.41
CA ARG A 89 2.78 10.21 18.73
C ARG A 89 2.73 8.80 19.31
N SER A 90 2.71 7.78 18.46
CA SER A 90 2.80 6.37 18.84
C SER A 90 4.18 5.95 19.36
N GLY A 91 5.20 6.80 19.24
CA GLY A 91 6.59 6.55 19.63
C GLY A 91 7.48 5.98 18.53
N TYR A 92 6.88 5.48 17.43
CA TYR A 92 7.61 4.99 16.27
C TYR A 92 8.39 6.12 15.55
N PRO A 93 9.56 5.83 14.97
CA PRO A 93 10.29 6.80 14.17
C PRO A 93 9.48 7.22 12.93
N LEU A 94 9.58 8.49 12.55
CA LEU A 94 9.07 8.98 11.27
C LEU A 94 10.19 8.94 10.25
N HIS A 95 10.03 8.11 9.22
CA HIS A 95 10.98 7.99 8.12
C HIS A 95 10.52 8.83 6.93
N LEU A 96 11.48 9.45 6.23
CA LEU A 96 11.23 10.26 5.04
C LEU A 96 11.71 9.55 3.78
N ILE A 97 10.78 9.21 2.89
CA ILE A 97 11.03 8.54 1.63
C ILE A 97 10.72 9.49 0.47
N GLU A 98 11.61 9.57 -0.51
CA GLU A 98 11.35 10.19 -1.80
C GLU A 98 10.96 9.10 -2.79
N MET A 99 9.77 9.22 -3.38
CA MET A 99 9.21 8.24 -4.29
C MET A 99 8.43 8.89 -5.43
N GLU A 100 8.12 8.11 -6.46
CA GLU A 100 7.31 8.58 -7.56
C GLU A 100 5.92 9.06 -7.11
N ARG A 101 5.35 9.98 -7.88
CA ARG A 101 3.99 10.45 -7.67
C ARG A 101 2.99 9.48 -8.31
N LEU A 102 2.13 8.93 -7.46
CA LEU A 102 0.97 8.13 -7.88
C LEU A 102 -0.32 8.95 -7.78
N TYR A 103 -1.35 8.47 -8.48
CA TYR A 103 -2.64 9.13 -8.63
C TYR A 103 -3.75 8.19 -8.15
N PRO A 104 -4.84 8.72 -7.56
CA PRO A 104 -6.03 7.93 -7.29
C PRO A 104 -6.55 7.24 -8.56
N LEU A 105 -7.14 6.06 -8.41
CA LEU A 105 -7.74 5.35 -9.54
C LEU A 105 -8.82 6.19 -10.20
N ALA A 106 -8.70 6.44 -11.50
CA ALA A 106 -9.73 7.12 -12.26
C ALA A 106 -10.93 6.18 -12.47
N ALA A 107 -12.15 6.65 -12.18
CA ALA A 107 -13.37 5.88 -12.38
C ALA A 107 -13.51 5.42 -13.83
N GLY A 108 -13.80 4.13 -14.04
CA GLY A 108 -13.93 3.51 -15.36
C GLY A 108 -12.61 3.33 -16.12
N SER A 109 -11.46 3.57 -15.50
CA SER A 109 -10.17 3.24 -16.10
C SER A 109 -9.86 1.74 -16.01
N PRO A 110 -9.03 1.19 -16.92
CA PRO A 110 -8.58 -0.21 -16.82
C PRO A 110 -7.93 -0.55 -15.48
N ALA A 111 -7.20 0.40 -14.87
CA ALA A 111 -6.61 0.21 -13.54
C ALA A 111 -7.68 0.08 -12.46
N ALA A 112 -8.75 0.87 -12.51
CA ALA A 112 -9.85 0.78 -11.56
C ALA A 112 -10.62 -0.54 -11.69
N GLU A 113 -10.87 -1.00 -12.92
CA GLU A 113 -11.51 -2.29 -13.18
C GLU A 113 -10.65 -3.46 -12.67
N LEU A 114 -9.35 -3.41 -12.94
CA LEU A 114 -8.40 -4.41 -12.46
C LEU A 114 -8.28 -4.40 -10.93
N ALA A 115 -8.25 -3.23 -10.29
CA ALA A 115 -8.25 -3.11 -8.84
C ALA A 115 -9.50 -3.74 -8.23
N MET A 116 -10.68 -3.48 -8.80
CA MET A 116 -11.93 -4.11 -8.37
C MET A 116 -11.90 -5.63 -8.52
N LEU A 117 -11.41 -6.15 -9.65
CA LEU A 117 -11.26 -7.59 -9.85
C LEU A 117 -10.36 -8.23 -8.78
N LEU A 118 -9.22 -7.59 -8.46
CA LEU A 118 -8.30 -8.06 -7.43
C LEU A 118 -8.93 -8.04 -6.04
N ILE A 119 -9.65 -6.97 -5.71
CA ILE A 119 -10.37 -6.81 -4.43
C ILE A 119 -11.45 -7.89 -4.29
N GLU A 120 -12.27 -8.09 -5.32
CA GLU A 120 -13.33 -9.09 -5.32
C GLU A 120 -12.78 -10.51 -5.16
N PHE A 121 -11.69 -10.82 -5.88
CA PHE A 121 -11.08 -12.13 -5.80
C PHE A 121 -10.39 -12.38 -4.45
N TYR A 122 -9.70 -11.37 -3.91
CA TYR A 122 -9.11 -11.43 -2.58
C TYR A 122 -10.17 -11.60 -1.50
N TRP A 123 -11.29 -10.86 -1.59
CA TRP A 123 -12.41 -10.99 -0.65
C TRP A 123 -13.04 -12.37 -0.68
N ALA A 124 -13.36 -12.90 -1.87
CA ALA A 124 -13.93 -14.23 -2.01
C ALA A 124 -13.00 -15.33 -1.43
N ALA A 125 -11.69 -15.17 -1.63
CA ALA A 125 -10.71 -16.05 -1.00
C ALA A 125 -10.69 -15.89 0.52
N CYS A 126 -10.72 -14.66 1.05
CA CYS A 126 -10.86 -14.43 2.49
C CYS A 126 -12.10 -15.13 3.07
N GLU A 127 -13.28 -14.97 2.46
CA GLU A 127 -14.52 -15.62 2.94
C GLU A 127 -14.39 -17.15 3.05
N GLN A 128 -13.74 -17.78 2.06
CA GLN A 128 -13.47 -19.22 2.06
C GLN A 128 -12.60 -19.65 3.26
N TRP A 129 -11.68 -18.80 3.69
CA TRP A 129 -10.71 -19.07 4.76
C TRP A 129 -11.05 -18.37 6.09
N SER A 130 -12.26 -17.83 6.24
CA SER A 130 -12.73 -17.05 7.40
C SER A 130 -12.52 -17.73 8.76
N ARG A 131 -12.50 -19.07 8.79
CA ARG A 131 -12.25 -19.86 10.02
C ARG A 131 -10.78 -19.83 10.50
N LEU A 132 -9.85 -19.30 9.71
CA LEU A 132 -8.41 -19.28 10.00
C LEU A 132 -7.93 -17.96 10.63
N GLY A 133 -8.84 -17.07 11.01
CA GLY A 133 -8.53 -15.86 11.78
C GLY A 133 -7.57 -14.91 11.06
N SER A 134 -6.56 -14.40 11.78
CA SER A 134 -5.62 -13.38 11.28
C SER A 134 -4.78 -13.83 10.08
N ASN A 135 -4.58 -15.14 9.87
CA ASN A 135 -3.83 -15.67 8.73
C ASN A 135 -4.66 -15.76 7.44
N MET A 136 -5.98 -15.56 7.51
CA MET A 136 -6.88 -15.61 6.36
C MET A 136 -6.38 -14.75 5.19
N GLY A 137 -5.94 -13.52 5.45
CA GLY A 137 -5.48 -12.62 4.39
C GLY A 137 -4.22 -13.11 3.68
N ARG A 138 -3.26 -13.69 4.42
CA ARG A 138 -2.04 -14.28 3.84
C ARG A 138 -2.38 -15.45 2.93
N ILE A 139 -3.28 -16.33 3.38
CA ILE A 139 -3.76 -17.49 2.63
C ILE A 139 -4.53 -17.05 1.38
N ALA A 140 -5.37 -16.03 1.50
CA ALA A 140 -6.11 -15.46 0.39
C ALA A 140 -5.16 -14.89 -0.69
N LEU A 141 -4.16 -14.12 -0.30
CA LEU A 141 -3.13 -13.63 -1.22
C LEU A 141 -2.36 -14.78 -1.88
N TYR A 142 -1.90 -15.77 -1.11
CA TYR A 142 -1.23 -16.94 -1.66
C TYR A 142 -2.12 -17.68 -2.67
N HIS A 143 -3.40 -17.86 -2.36
CA HIS A 143 -4.38 -18.49 -3.25
C HIS A 143 -4.51 -17.72 -4.58
N MET A 144 -4.47 -16.40 -4.56
CA MET A 144 -4.47 -15.60 -5.80
C MET A 144 -3.24 -15.86 -6.69
N THR A 145 -2.08 -16.18 -6.09
CA THR A 145 -0.88 -16.55 -6.86
C THR A 145 -1.03 -17.90 -7.56
N GLN A 146 -1.80 -18.83 -6.97
CA GLN A 146 -2.02 -20.18 -7.50
C GLN A 146 -3.15 -20.21 -8.54
N ASN A 147 -4.13 -19.32 -8.42
CA ASN A 147 -5.31 -19.25 -9.28
C ASN A 147 -5.53 -17.85 -9.88
N PRO A 148 -4.62 -17.31 -10.72
CA PRO A 148 -4.75 -15.94 -11.18
C PRO A 148 -5.76 -15.89 -12.34
N VAL A 149 -7.03 -15.65 -12.02
CA VAL A 149 -8.09 -15.55 -13.02
C VAL A 149 -8.09 -14.14 -13.62
N GLY A 150 -8.04 -14.03 -14.94
CA GLY A 150 -8.25 -12.76 -15.65
C GLY A 150 -7.15 -11.71 -15.54
N VAL A 151 -6.00 -12.03 -14.94
CA VAL A 151 -4.88 -11.08 -14.76
C VAL A 151 -3.69 -11.37 -15.67
N ASP A 152 -3.03 -10.29 -16.12
CA ASP A 152 -1.83 -10.35 -16.95
C ASP A 152 -0.62 -10.93 -16.20
N GLN A 153 0.44 -11.28 -16.94
CA GLN A 153 1.64 -11.89 -16.36
C GLN A 153 2.34 -10.97 -15.33
N GLY A 154 2.34 -9.66 -15.54
CA GLY A 154 2.99 -8.73 -14.61
C GLY A 154 2.25 -8.61 -13.28
N ILE A 155 0.91 -8.66 -13.28
CA ILE A 155 0.11 -8.73 -12.06
C ILE A 155 0.37 -10.05 -11.32
N ARG A 156 0.50 -11.17 -12.04
CA ARG A 156 0.85 -12.47 -11.41
C ARG A 156 2.18 -12.39 -10.67
N GLU A 157 3.19 -11.84 -11.33
CA GLU A 157 4.51 -11.63 -10.75
C GLU A 157 4.45 -10.69 -9.54
N ALA A 158 3.65 -9.62 -9.63
CA ALA A 158 3.47 -8.69 -8.52
C ALA A 158 2.77 -9.31 -7.32
N LEU A 159 1.69 -10.08 -7.54
CA LEU A 159 1.01 -10.82 -6.48
C LEU A 159 1.93 -11.84 -5.82
N LYS A 160 2.77 -12.52 -6.60
CA LYS A 160 3.76 -13.46 -6.06
C LYS A 160 4.81 -12.75 -5.22
N ALA A 161 5.39 -11.66 -5.73
CA ALA A 161 6.38 -10.86 -4.99
C ALA A 161 5.79 -10.29 -3.69
N LEU A 162 4.54 -9.83 -3.73
CA LEU A 162 3.84 -9.37 -2.53
C LEU A 162 3.59 -10.51 -1.54
N SER A 163 3.19 -11.69 -2.02
CA SER A 163 2.97 -12.87 -1.17
C SER A 163 4.25 -13.31 -0.47
N ASP A 164 5.38 -13.31 -1.18
CA ASP A 164 6.69 -13.67 -0.62
C ASP A 164 7.13 -12.65 0.44
N PHE A 165 6.96 -11.36 0.16
CA PHE A 165 7.28 -10.29 1.10
C PHE A 165 6.42 -10.36 2.37
N VAL A 166 5.12 -10.62 2.23
CA VAL A 166 4.17 -10.76 3.34
C VAL A 166 4.58 -11.89 4.28
N GLU A 167 5.07 -13.00 3.74
CA GLU A 167 5.56 -14.14 4.51
C GLU A 167 6.91 -13.82 5.17
N GLU A 168 7.90 -13.33 4.42
CA GLU A 168 9.25 -13.07 4.94
C GLU A 168 9.24 -12.02 6.05
N TYR A 169 8.51 -10.92 5.87
CA TYR A 169 8.45 -9.80 6.82
C TYR A 169 7.38 -9.99 7.89
N GLN A 170 6.64 -11.11 7.87
CA GLN A 170 5.56 -11.41 8.81
C GLN A 170 4.54 -10.27 8.95
N VAL A 171 4.24 -9.59 7.84
CA VAL A 171 3.22 -8.52 7.73
C VAL A 171 1.90 -9.11 7.23
N LEU A 172 0.83 -8.32 7.18
CA LEU A 172 -0.46 -8.72 6.62
C LEU A 172 -0.78 -7.93 5.33
N PRO A 173 -1.47 -8.54 4.35
CA PRO A 173 -1.86 -7.83 3.13
C PRO A 173 -3.07 -6.90 3.33
N ASP A 174 -2.98 -5.67 2.83
CA ASP A 174 -4.05 -4.65 2.83
C ASP A 174 -4.58 -4.34 1.42
N ILE A 175 -5.09 -5.38 0.74
CA ILE A 175 -5.56 -5.28 -0.65
C ILE A 175 -6.99 -4.72 -0.72
N LEU A 176 -7.81 -4.90 0.33
CA LEU A 176 -9.21 -4.44 0.35
C LEU A 176 -9.36 -2.92 0.42
N ASN A 177 -8.30 -2.22 0.81
CA ASN A 177 -8.31 -0.76 0.85
C ASN A 177 -8.00 -0.21 -0.54
N ALA A 178 -9.04 0.21 -1.26
CA ALA A 178 -8.89 0.76 -2.61
C ALA A 178 -7.94 1.97 -2.69
N ASN A 179 -7.73 2.70 -1.58
CA ASN A 179 -6.77 3.81 -1.53
C ASN A 179 -5.30 3.35 -1.53
N ASN A 180 -5.04 2.07 -1.27
CA ASN A 180 -3.70 1.49 -1.36
C ASN A 180 -3.38 0.99 -2.78
N LEU A 181 -4.39 0.95 -3.65
CA LEU A 181 -4.26 0.69 -5.07
C LEU A 181 -4.34 2.03 -5.80
N MET A 182 -3.24 2.42 -6.42
CA MET A 182 -3.10 3.71 -7.09
C MET A 182 -2.72 3.48 -8.55
N MET A 183 -2.62 4.54 -9.34
CA MET A 183 -2.16 4.44 -10.72
C MET A 183 -1.06 5.44 -11.05
N ARG A 184 -0.24 5.12 -12.04
CA ARG A 184 0.65 6.08 -12.70
C ARG A 184 -0.11 6.95 -13.70
N LYS A 185 0.54 8.01 -14.19
CA LYS A 185 0.00 8.89 -15.26
C LYS A 185 -0.39 8.14 -16.52
N ASP A 186 0.31 7.06 -16.83
CA ASP A 186 0.05 6.21 -17.99
C ASP A 186 -1.10 5.20 -17.78
N GLY A 187 -1.74 5.19 -16.60
CA GLY A 187 -2.82 4.28 -16.26
C GLY A 187 -2.38 2.92 -15.72
N THR A 188 -1.08 2.70 -15.46
CA THR A 188 -0.60 1.46 -14.83
C THR A 188 -1.05 1.39 -13.38
N LEU A 189 -1.69 0.29 -12.97
CA LEU A 189 -2.04 0.00 -11.57
C LEU A 189 -0.78 -0.22 -10.73
N VAL A 190 -0.73 0.33 -9.52
CA VAL A 190 0.38 0.22 -8.58
C VAL A 190 -0.15 -0.12 -7.18
N PHE A 191 0.42 -1.15 -6.56
CA PHE A 191 0.25 -1.47 -5.14
C PHE A 191 1.06 -0.47 -4.31
N SER A 192 0.43 0.64 -3.90
CA SER A 192 1.09 1.72 -3.16
C SER A 192 1.41 1.31 -1.72
N ASP A 193 0.39 0.86 -0.98
CA ASP A 193 0.51 0.50 0.44
C ASP A 193 -0.15 -0.86 0.74
N PRO A 194 0.24 -1.94 0.04
CA PRO A 194 -0.46 -3.22 0.10
C PRO A 194 -0.24 -4.04 1.38
N VAL A 195 0.41 -3.51 2.42
CA VAL A 195 0.77 -4.25 3.63
C VAL A 195 0.54 -3.46 4.91
N PHE A 196 0.47 -4.16 6.05
CA PHE A 196 0.41 -3.58 7.39
C PHE A 196 0.84 -4.53 8.49
N ILE A 197 0.95 -4.00 9.70
CA ILE A 197 1.19 -4.77 10.93
C ILE A 197 -0.12 -4.95 11.68
N ALA A 198 -0.36 -6.16 12.19
CA ALA A 198 -1.52 -6.52 13.01
C ALA A 198 -1.43 -5.97 14.44
#